data_AF-A0A7S4CHM0-F1
#
_entry.id   AF-A0A7S4CHM0-F1
#
_cell.length_a   1.000
_cell.length_b   1.000
_cell.length_c   1.000
_cell.angle_alpha   90.00
_cell.angle_beta   90.00
_cell.angle_gamma   90.00
#
_symmetry.space_group_name_H-M   'P 1'
#
loop_
_entity.id
_entity.type
_entity.pdbx_description
1 polymer ?
#
loop_
_entity_poly.entity_id
_entity_poly.type
_entity_poly.pdbx_seq_one_letter_code
_entity_poly.pdbx_strand_id
1 'polypeptide(L)'
;MLMDPECWMNHISLNLTTGLDPKGRKLRPAQGFEAADYFFPGYWVWNKVIENLAYLGYDNNNMLMMSYDWRLSPENMELRDKYFTRLKQMIEIMVNNKAKAKAVVLGHSM
;
A
#
# COMPACT_ATOMS: atom_id res chain seq x y z
N MET A 1 -17.94 -3.73 -13.53
CA MET A 1 -16.68 -4.35 -13.04
C MET A 1 -16.92 -5.19 -11.78
N LEU A 2 -17.49 -4.63 -10.69
CA LEU A 2 -17.80 -5.42 -9.48
C LEU A 2 -18.99 -6.40 -9.63
N MET A 3 -19.90 -6.13 -10.57
CA MET A 3 -21.08 -6.97 -10.85
C MET A 3 -20.82 -8.06 -11.89
N ASP A 4 -19.61 -8.12 -12.45
CA ASP A 4 -19.18 -9.14 -13.42
C ASP A 4 -17.92 -9.82 -12.88
N PRO A 5 -18.08 -10.97 -12.21
CA PRO A 5 -16.96 -11.68 -11.59
C PRO A 5 -15.88 -12.10 -12.58
N GLU A 6 -16.25 -12.43 -13.82
CA GLU A 6 -15.30 -12.86 -14.85
C GLU A 6 -14.45 -11.68 -15.34
N CYS A 7 -15.10 -10.54 -15.59
CA CYS A 7 -14.37 -9.32 -15.93
C CYS A 7 -13.40 -8.92 -14.81
N TRP A 8 -13.85 -8.96 -13.54
CA TRP A 8 -12.99 -8.65 -12.40
C TRP A 8 -11.81 -9.62 -12.28
N MET A 9 -12.07 -10.93 -12.34
CA MET A 9 -11.03 -11.97 -12.27
C MET A 9 -9.97 -11.76 -13.35
N ASN A 10 -10.41 -11.47 -14.58
CA ASN A 10 -9.50 -11.21 -15.68
C ASN A 10 -8.63 -9.96 -15.46
N HIS A 11 -9.10 -8.94 -14.74
CA HIS A 11 -8.36 -7.71 -14.45
C HIS A 11 -7.41 -7.83 -13.26
N ILE A 12 -7.77 -8.62 -12.24
CA ILE A 12 -6.93 -8.83 -11.07
C ILE A 12 -5.91 -9.98 -11.27
N SER A 13 -6.10 -10.85 -12.25
CA SER A 13 -5.14 -11.94 -12.51
C SER A 13 -3.80 -11.42 -13.04
N LEU A 14 -2.72 -12.06 -12.59
CA LEU A 14 -1.37 -11.82 -13.11
C LEU A 14 -1.08 -12.75 -14.30
N ASN A 15 -0.10 -12.38 -15.12
CA ASN A 15 0.46 -13.27 -16.12
C ASN A 15 1.24 -14.40 -15.43
N LEU A 16 0.87 -15.66 -15.69
CA LEU A 16 1.45 -16.84 -15.03
C LEU A 16 2.94 -17.06 -15.34
N THR A 17 3.43 -16.53 -16.46
CA THR A 17 4.83 -16.69 -16.87
C THR A 17 5.72 -15.59 -16.30
N THR A 18 5.27 -14.34 -16.32
CA THR A 18 6.08 -13.19 -15.88
C THR A 18 5.82 -12.78 -14.43
N GLY A 19 4.69 -13.17 -13.85
CA GLY A 19 4.25 -12.69 -12.53
C GLY A 19 3.93 -11.19 -12.50
N LEU A 20 3.71 -10.57 -13.67
CA LEU A 20 3.39 -9.14 -13.82
C LEU A 20 1.99 -8.96 -14.43
N ASP A 21 1.56 -7.70 -14.58
CA ASP A 21 0.27 -7.39 -15.21
C ASP A 21 0.19 -7.97 -16.64
N PRO A 22 -0.94 -8.59 -17.03
CA PRO A 22 -1.15 -9.04 -18.41
C PRO A 22 -1.08 -7.88 -19.42
N LYS A 23 -0.70 -8.18 -20.67
CA LYS A 23 -0.64 -7.19 -21.74
C LYS A 23 -1.97 -6.45 -21.89
N GLY A 24 -1.93 -5.13 -21.89
CA GLY A 24 -3.10 -4.26 -22.03
C GLY A 24 -3.91 -4.05 -20.75
N ARG A 25 -3.45 -4.60 -19.60
CA ARG A 25 -4.08 -4.39 -18.29
C ARG A 25 -3.09 -3.69 -17.36
N LYS A 26 -3.60 -2.77 -16.54
CA LYS A 26 -2.80 -2.03 -15.55
C LYS A 26 -3.63 -1.90 -14.27
N LEU A 27 -3.14 -2.49 -13.18
CA LEU A 27 -3.73 -2.33 -11.85
C LEU A 27 -2.68 -1.76 -10.89
N ARG A 28 -3.03 -0.76 -10.09
CA ARG A 28 -2.12 -0.12 -9.14
C ARG A 28 -2.77 -0.01 -7.77
N PRO A 29 -1.99 -0.10 -6.68
CA PRO A 29 -2.52 0.08 -5.34
C PRO A 29 -3.00 1.52 -5.16
N ALA A 30 -4.13 1.69 -4.47
CA ALA A 30 -4.56 2.98 -3.94
C ALA A 30 -3.46 3.57 -3.04
N GLN A 31 -3.47 4.88 -2.78
CA GLN A 31 -2.43 5.59 -2.03
C GLN A 31 -3.03 6.29 -0.81
N GLY A 32 -2.19 6.61 0.19
CA GLY A 32 -2.64 7.29 1.40
C GLY A 32 -3.42 6.37 2.36
N PHE A 33 -4.00 6.96 3.41
CA PHE A 33 -4.68 6.18 4.47
C PHE A 33 -5.90 5.40 3.98
N GLU A 34 -6.62 5.93 2.98
CA GLU A 34 -7.78 5.25 2.35
C GLU A 34 -7.41 3.93 1.66
N ALA A 35 -6.12 3.71 1.38
CA ALA A 35 -5.69 2.46 0.76
C ALA A 35 -5.82 1.25 1.69
N ALA A 36 -5.97 1.47 3.00
CA ALA A 36 -6.01 0.41 3.99
C ALA A 36 -6.89 0.71 5.23
N ASP A 37 -7.74 1.74 5.21
CA ASP A 37 -8.61 2.03 6.35
C ASP A 37 -9.77 1.01 6.45
N TYR A 38 -10.58 0.90 5.40
CA TYR A 38 -11.69 -0.02 5.22
C TYR A 38 -11.55 -0.80 3.92
N PHE A 39 -11.89 -2.09 3.95
CA PHE A 39 -11.92 -2.91 2.73
C PHE A 39 -13.32 -2.96 2.11
N PHE A 40 -14.36 -3.00 2.95
CA PHE A 40 -15.77 -2.85 2.57
C PHE A 40 -16.58 -2.33 3.76
N PRO A 41 -17.82 -1.84 3.56
CA PRO A 41 -18.65 -1.33 4.64
C PRO A 41 -18.76 -2.33 5.81
N GLY A 42 -18.38 -1.89 7.02
CA GLY A 42 -18.38 -2.73 8.22
C GLY A 42 -17.10 -3.56 8.44
N TYR A 43 -16.14 -3.57 7.51
CA TYR A 43 -14.88 -4.27 7.65
C TYR A 43 -13.68 -3.31 7.54
N TRP A 44 -13.06 -3.03 8.68
CA TRP A 44 -11.87 -2.19 8.79
C TRP A 44 -10.60 -3.04 8.81
N VAL A 45 -9.52 -2.49 8.24
CA VAL A 45 -8.18 -3.09 8.30
C VAL A 45 -7.30 -2.26 9.24
N TRP A 46 -7.05 -0.98 8.91
CA TRP A 46 -6.27 -0.07 9.74
C TRP A 46 -7.07 1.10 10.31
N ASN A 47 -8.34 1.29 9.95
CA ASN A 47 -9.11 2.48 10.38
C ASN A 47 -9.01 2.76 11.89
N LYS A 48 -9.18 1.74 12.75
CA LYS A 48 -9.11 1.96 14.19
C LYS A 48 -7.73 2.37 14.70
N VAL A 49 -6.66 1.86 14.08
CA VAL A 49 -5.30 2.31 14.42
C VAL A 49 -5.07 3.74 13.94
N ILE A 50 -5.50 4.07 12.72
CA ILE A 50 -5.39 5.41 12.14
C ILE A 50 -6.14 6.44 12.99
N GLU A 51 -7.39 6.15 13.39
CA GLU A 51 -8.20 7.02 14.26
C GLU A 51 -7.54 7.26 15.62
N ASN A 52 -7.02 6.21 16.27
CA ASN A 52 -6.35 6.34 17.56
C ASN A 52 -5.04 7.12 17.45
N LEU A 53 -4.25 6.91 16.39
CA LEU A 53 -3.03 7.70 16.15
C LEU A 53 -3.37 9.16 15.84
N ALA A 54 -4.45 9.42 15.09
CA ALA A 54 -4.94 10.78 14.85
C ALA A 54 -5.33 11.50 16.14
N TYR A 55 -6.01 10.79 17.06
CA TYR A 55 -6.31 11.32 18.39
C TYR A 55 -5.05 11.69 19.20
N LEU A 56 -3.93 10.98 18.99
CA LEU A 56 -2.63 11.28 19.60
C LEU A 56 -1.83 12.37 18.87
N GLY A 57 -2.38 12.96 17.81
CA GLY A 57 -1.74 14.03 17.03
C GLY A 57 -0.91 13.55 15.84
N TYR A 58 -1.09 12.31 15.39
CA TYR A 58 -0.53 11.86 14.11
C TYR A 58 -1.38 12.31 12.93
N ASP A 59 -0.74 12.71 11.85
CA ASP A 59 -1.38 13.22 10.63
C ASP A 59 -0.55 12.86 9.39
N ASN A 60 -0.99 13.33 8.21
CA ASN A 60 -0.28 13.10 6.95
C ASN A 60 1.15 13.69 6.91
N ASN A 61 1.54 14.55 7.85
CA ASN A 61 2.89 15.13 7.91
C ASN A 61 3.87 14.25 8.69
N ASN A 62 3.36 13.36 9.54
CA ASN A 62 4.18 12.58 10.47
C ASN A 62 3.85 11.09 10.53
N MET A 63 2.87 10.65 9.75
CA MET A 63 2.47 9.26 9.54
C MET A 63 2.18 9.06 8.05
N LEU A 64 2.59 7.93 7.50
CA LEU A 64 2.39 7.57 6.09
C LEU A 64 1.86 6.15 6.00
N MET A 65 0.97 5.91 5.04
CA MET A 65 0.57 4.55 4.64
C MET A 65 1.29 4.18 3.34
N MET A 66 2.15 3.17 3.42
CA MET A 66 2.90 2.65 2.28
C MET A 66 2.18 1.41 1.74
N SER A 67 1.10 1.63 0.99
CA SER A 67 0.35 0.57 0.33
C SER A 67 1.11 0.01 -0.88
N TYR A 68 0.87 -1.27 -1.16
CA TYR A 68 1.54 -1.98 -2.25
C TYR A 68 0.62 -3.01 -2.89
N ASP A 69 1.02 -3.52 -4.05
CA ASP A 69 0.30 -4.57 -4.75
C ASP A 69 0.70 -5.94 -4.19
N TRP A 70 -0.08 -6.40 -3.23
CA TRP A 70 0.11 -7.67 -2.51
C TRP A 70 0.03 -8.93 -3.38
N ARG A 71 -0.36 -8.81 -4.67
CA ARG A 71 -0.34 -9.94 -5.61
C ARG A 71 1.08 -10.27 -6.07
N LEU A 72 2.00 -9.30 -6.01
CA LEU A 72 3.35 -9.42 -6.55
C LEU A 72 4.35 -9.96 -5.54
N SER A 73 5.36 -10.68 -6.04
CA SER A 73 6.56 -10.98 -5.26
C SER A 73 7.35 -9.70 -4.93
N PRO A 74 8.18 -9.68 -3.88
CA PRO A 74 9.04 -8.54 -3.56
C PRO A 74 9.90 -8.06 -4.74
N GLU A 75 10.49 -8.99 -5.49
CA GLU A 75 11.29 -8.67 -6.67
C GLU A 75 10.46 -7.95 -7.74
N ASN A 76 9.25 -8.44 -8.02
CA ASN A 76 8.36 -7.82 -9.00
C ASN A 76 7.81 -6.47 -8.53
N MET A 77 7.60 -6.27 -7.22
CA MET A 77 7.25 -4.97 -6.66
C MET A 77 8.36 -3.93 -6.91
N GLU A 78 9.63 -4.31 -6.74
CA GLU A 78 10.75 -3.42 -7.02
C GLU A 78 10.97 -3.21 -8.52
N LEU A 79 10.85 -4.27 -9.32
CA LEU A 79 11.01 -4.20 -10.76
C LEU A 79 9.95 -3.28 -11.38
N ARG A 80 8.67 -3.48 -11.02
CA ARG A 80 7.52 -2.79 -11.61
C ARG A 80 7.32 -1.39 -11.04
N ASP A 81 7.36 -1.26 -9.71
CA ASP A 81 6.89 -0.05 -9.02
C ASP A 81 7.97 0.66 -8.21
N LYS A 82 9.19 0.11 -8.14
CA LYS A 82 10.28 0.63 -7.29
C LYS A 82 9.84 0.78 -5.83
N TYR A 83 9.02 -0.16 -5.36
CA TYR A 83 8.34 -0.05 -4.07
C TYR A 83 9.33 0.10 -2.91
N PHE A 84 10.35 -0.75 -2.83
CA PHE A 84 11.31 -0.70 -1.72
C PHE A 84 12.25 0.50 -1.84
N THR A 85 12.61 0.89 -3.07
CA THR A 85 13.35 2.13 -3.30
C THR A 85 12.57 3.35 -2.79
N ARG A 86 11.27 3.44 -3.10
CA ARG A 86 10.39 4.51 -2.62
C ARG A 86 10.18 4.47 -1.11
N LEU A 87 9.95 3.29 -0.54
CA LEU A 87 9.82 3.09 0.90
C LEU A 87 11.05 3.62 1.65
N LYS A 88 12.25 3.24 1.18
CA LYS A 88 13.50 3.75 1.74
C LYS A 88 13.56 5.28 1.69
N GLN A 89 13.28 5.89 0.54
CA GLN A 89 13.30 7.34 0.39
C GLN A 89 12.30 8.04 1.32
N MET A 90 11.09 7.50 1.48
CA MET A 90 10.09 8.06 2.38
C MET A 90 10.54 7.99 3.85
N ILE A 91 11.16 6.89 4.28
CA ILE A 91 11.72 6.76 5.62
C ILE A 91 12.83 7.81 5.84
N GLU A 92 13.75 7.96 4.87
CA GLU A 92 14.83 8.95 4.94
C GLU A 92 14.27 10.38 5.06
N ILE A 93 13.25 10.72 4.28
CA ILE A 93 12.56 12.03 4.35
C ILE A 93 11.92 12.22 5.73
N MET A 94 11.19 11.23 6.24
CA MET A 94 10.53 11.32 7.55
C MET A 94 11.52 11.55 8.69
N VAL A 95 12.63 10.83 8.70
CA VAL A 95 13.69 10.98 9.71
C VAL A 95 14.33 12.36 9.64
N ASN A 96 14.60 12.86 8.43
CA ASN A 96 15.17 14.18 8.23
C ASN A 96 14.23 15.31 8.69
N ASN A 97 12.93 15.16 8.47
CA ASN A 97 11.93 16.16 8.84
C ASN A 97 11.75 16.30 10.37
N LYS A 98 11.92 15.21 11.13
CA LYS A 98 11.74 15.21 12.60
C LYS A 98 13.08 15.16 13.32
N ALA A 99 13.94 16.15 13.09
CA ALA A 99 15.30 16.29 13.65
C ALA A 99 15.50 15.52 14.97
N LYS A 100 16.26 14.41 14.90
CA LYS A 100 16.63 13.47 15.99
C LYS A 100 15.61 12.37 16.36
N ALA A 101 14.51 12.20 15.63
CA ALA A 101 13.58 11.08 15.81
C ALA A 101 13.85 9.94 14.81
N LYS A 102 13.73 8.69 15.26
CA LYS A 102 13.76 7.51 14.38
C LYS A 102 12.38 7.25 13.79
N ALA A 103 12.32 6.71 12.58
CA ALA A 103 11.07 6.21 12.01
C ALA A 103 10.67 4.88 12.67
N VAL A 104 9.36 4.68 12.84
CA VAL A 104 8.77 3.41 13.26
C VAL A 104 8.01 2.83 12.07
N VAL A 105 8.33 1.60 11.71
CA VAL A 105 7.65 0.88 10.62
C VAL A 105 6.73 -0.15 11.24
N LEU A 106 5.44 -0.06 10.92
CA LEU A 106 4.42 -1.02 11.33
C LEU A 106 4.04 -1.87 10.12
N GLY A 107 4.05 -3.19 10.30
CA GLY A 107 3.57 -4.16 9.31
C GLY A 107 2.47 -5.02 9.92
N HIS A 108 1.58 -5.53 9.07
CA HIS A 108 0.54 -6.47 9.48
C HIS A 108 0.39 -7.54 8.41
N SER A 109 0.56 -8.80 8.82
CA SER A 109 0.62 -9.94 7.90
C SER A 109 1.80 -9.82 6.91
N MET A 110 1.57 -10.05 5.62
CA MET A 110 2.59 -10.13 4.57
C MET A 110 3.25 -8.79 4.25
#